data_AF-A0A392P0F8-F1
#
_entry.id   AF-A0A392P0F8-F1
#
_cell.length_a   1.000
_cell.length_b   1.000
_cell.length_c   1.000
_cell.angle_alpha   90.00
_cell.angle_beta   90.00
_cell.angle_gamma   90.00
#
_symmetry.space_group_name_H-M   'P 1'
#
loop_
_entity.id
_entity.type
_entity.pdbx_description
1 polymer ?
#
loop_
_entity_poly.entity_id
_entity_poly.type
_entity_poly.pdbx_seq_one_letter_code
_entity_poly.pdbx_strand_id
1 'polypeptide(L)'
;MFCGLDNIYCAFMGSLNNLSMLIKQYGLSKGTNEANFLIEAYRTLRDRGPYPADQVLKELDGSFGFIIFDNKDGTVFVASDCNGEIGFFWGIAADGSVVFSDNKELIKESCAKSFAPFPAGIYI
;
A
#
# COMPACT_ATOMS: atom_id res chain seq x y z
N MET A 1 -1.36 -2.79 9.57
CA MET A 1 -1.89 -1.50 10.06
C MET A 1 -2.95 -1.00 9.08
N PHE A 2 -4.02 -0.35 9.54
CA PHE A 2 -5.06 0.22 8.68
C PHE A 2 -5.32 1.67 9.07
N CYS A 3 -5.53 2.55 8.09
CA CYS A 3 -5.93 3.93 8.33
C CYS A 3 -6.88 4.43 7.24
N GLY A 4 -7.68 5.45 7.56
CA GLY A 4 -8.51 6.16 6.57
C GLY A 4 -8.53 7.66 6.84
N LEU A 5 -8.39 8.45 5.77
CA LEU A 5 -8.44 9.91 5.80
C LEU A 5 -9.06 10.43 4.49
N ASP A 6 -10.02 11.35 4.60
CA ASP A 6 -10.64 12.03 3.45
C ASP A 6 -11.14 11.09 2.33
N ASN A 7 -11.79 9.98 2.72
CA ASN A 7 -12.30 8.90 1.85
C ASN A 7 -11.22 8.09 1.11
N ILE A 8 -9.97 8.18 1.57
CA ILE A 8 -8.86 7.34 1.12
C ILE A 8 -8.52 6.40 2.26
N TYR A 9 -8.43 5.11 1.96
CA TYR A 9 -8.15 4.05 2.93
C TYR A 9 -6.84 3.37 2.59
N CYS A 10 -6.00 3.12 3.58
CA CYS A 10 -4.71 2.45 3.42
C CYS A 10 -4.63 1.24 4.33
N ALA A 11 -4.36 0.07 3.76
CA ALA A 11 -3.89 -1.10 4.47
C ALA A 11 -2.38 -1.23 4.23
N PHE A 12 -1.59 -1.25 5.31
CA PHE A 12 -0.13 -1.34 5.27
C PHE A 12 0.35 -2.58 6.03
N MET A 13 1.27 -3.31 5.42
CA MET A 13 1.93 -4.49 5.96
C MET A 13 3.44 -4.23 5.97
N GLY A 14 4.13 -4.60 7.06
CA GLY A 14 5.57 -4.39 7.20
C GLY A 14 5.96 -3.19 8.04
N SER A 15 7.08 -2.56 7.69
CA SER A 15 7.66 -1.41 8.39
C SER A 15 8.56 -0.58 7.46
N LEU A 16 8.54 0.74 7.65
CA LEU A 16 9.46 1.67 6.98
C LEU A 16 10.61 2.07 7.92
N ASN A 17 11.85 1.81 7.48
CA ASN A 17 13.07 2.16 8.20
C ASN A 17 13.29 3.68 8.29
N ASN A 18 12.83 4.42 7.29
CA ASN A 18 13.07 5.85 7.14
C ASN A 18 11.84 6.73 7.42
N LEU A 19 10.77 6.18 8.03
CA LEU A 19 9.52 6.91 8.29
C LEU A 19 9.74 8.24 9.01
N SER A 20 10.62 8.27 10.02
CA SER A 20 10.89 9.49 10.79
C SER A 20 11.51 10.62 9.96
N MET A 21 12.27 10.28 8.92
CA MET A 21 12.83 11.23 7.95
C MET A 21 11.73 11.71 7.01
N LEU A 22 10.91 10.80 6.49
CA LEU A 22 9.80 11.11 5.60
C LEU A 22 8.77 12.04 6.27
N ILE A 23 8.40 11.80 7.53
CA ILE A 23 7.51 12.68 8.30
C ILE A 23 8.05 14.12 8.35
N LYS A 24 9.36 14.29 8.56
CA LYS A 24 9.99 15.62 8.58
C LYS A 24 10.01 16.27 7.21
N GLN A 25 10.35 15.52 6.16
CA GLN A 25 10.44 16.00 4.78
C GLN A 25 9.08 16.47 4.24
N TYR A 26 8.01 15.74 4.56
CA TYR A 26 6.65 16.07 4.16
C TYR A 26 5.95 17.04 5.13
N GLY A 27 6.62 17.45 6.21
CA GLY A 27 6.06 18.40 7.19
C GLY A 27 4.86 17.86 7.97
N LEU A 28 4.79 16.54 8.20
CA LEU A 28 3.68 15.88 8.87
C LEU A 28 3.79 15.95 10.40
N SER A 29 2.67 15.72 11.09
CA SER A 29 2.61 15.75 12.56
C SER A 29 3.43 14.63 13.21
N LYS A 30 3.94 14.88 14.42
CA LYS A 30 4.56 13.84 15.26
C LYS A 30 3.53 12.75 15.58
N GLY A 31 3.95 11.48 15.49
CA GLY A 31 3.07 10.33 15.72
C GLY A 31 2.36 9.81 14.46
N THR A 32 2.65 10.39 13.29
CA THR A 32 2.26 9.81 12.00
C THR A 32 2.84 8.40 11.88
N ASN A 33 2.00 7.45 11.48
CA ASN A 33 2.38 6.06 11.20
C ASN A 33 2.50 5.84 9.68
N GLU A 34 2.93 4.65 9.26
CA GLU A 34 3.19 4.30 7.86
C GLU A 34 1.94 4.47 6.99
N ALA A 35 0.79 3.99 7.46
CA ALA A 35 -0.47 4.08 6.72
C ALA A 35 -0.93 5.55 6.55
N ASN A 36 -0.83 6.38 7.58
CA ASN A 36 -1.12 7.81 7.50
C ASN A 36 -0.17 8.53 6.54
N PHE A 37 1.13 8.24 6.65
CA PHE A 37 2.14 8.82 5.76
C PHE A 37 1.80 8.52 4.29
N LEU A 38 1.47 7.26 3.97
CA LEU A 38 1.13 6.86 2.60
C LEU A 38 -0.11 7.56 2.06
N ILE A 39 -1.17 7.75 2.87
CA ILE A 39 -2.35 8.49 2.43
C ILE A 39 -1.99 9.95 2.12
N GLU A 40 -1.24 10.62 2.99
CA GLU A 40 -0.83 12.02 2.76
C GLU A 40 0.09 12.16 1.55
N ALA A 41 1.03 11.23 1.36
CA ALA A 41 1.93 11.20 0.23
C ALA A 41 1.17 10.96 -1.09
N TYR A 42 0.26 9.98 -1.11
CA TYR A 42 -0.61 9.71 -2.26
C TYR A 42 -1.50 10.91 -2.63
N ARG A 43 -2.12 11.55 -1.64
CA ARG A 43 -2.90 12.78 -1.86
C ARG A 43 -2.06 13.90 -2.45
N THR A 44 -0.86 14.10 -1.93
CA THR A 44 0.06 15.13 -2.41
C THR A 44 0.40 14.90 -3.89
N LEU A 45 0.64 13.64 -4.28
CA LEU A 45 0.91 13.27 -5.68
C LEU A 45 -0.31 13.48 -6.59
N ARG A 46 -1.50 13.02 -6.15
CA ARG A 46 -2.74 13.16 -6.90
C ARG A 46 -3.13 14.63 -7.10
N ASP A 47 -3.10 15.41 -6.02
CA ASP A 47 -3.65 16.77 -6.00
C ASP A 47 -2.69 17.81 -6.60
N ARG A 48 -1.37 17.54 -6.68
CA ARG A 48 -0.38 18.56 -7.11
C ARG A 48 0.16 18.44 -8.53
N GLY A 49 0.13 17.28 -9.20
CA GLY A 49 0.65 17.07 -10.57
C GLY A 49 2.10 17.56 -10.83
N PRO A 50 2.73 17.31 -12.00
CA PRO A 50 2.74 16.11 -12.83
C PRO A 50 3.77 15.08 -12.31
N TYR A 51 3.80 14.86 -10.99
CA TYR A 51 4.75 13.91 -10.41
C TYR A 51 4.20 12.48 -10.52
N PRO A 52 4.96 11.53 -11.06
CA PRO A 52 4.48 10.17 -11.21
C PRO A 52 4.29 9.56 -9.81
N ALA A 53 3.22 8.78 -9.65
CA ALA A 53 2.82 8.22 -8.35
C ALA A 53 3.91 7.33 -7.70
N ASP A 54 4.88 6.88 -8.51
CA ASP A 54 6.02 6.08 -8.09
C ASP A 54 7.16 6.88 -7.44
N GLN A 55 7.10 8.22 -7.43
CA GLN A 55 8.16 9.02 -6.81
C GLN A 55 8.23 8.79 -5.30
N VAL A 56 7.07 8.70 -4.63
CA VAL A 56 7.01 8.34 -3.21
C VAL A 56 7.56 6.94 -2.99
N LEU A 57 7.24 5.98 -3.88
CA LEU A 57 7.72 4.61 -3.76
C LEU A 57 9.24 4.51 -3.75
N LYS A 58 9.93 5.35 -4.53
CA LYS A 58 11.41 5.41 -4.58
C LYS A 58 12.02 5.97 -3.30
N GLU A 59 11.26 6.72 -2.51
CA GLU A 59 11.69 7.27 -1.23
C GLU A 59 11.44 6.30 -0.07
N LEU A 60 10.65 5.25 -0.26
CA LEU A 60 10.37 4.26 0.79
C LEU A 60 11.57 3.34 0.99
N ASP A 61 12.04 3.25 2.23
CA ASP A 61 13.04 2.27 2.64
C ASP A 61 12.43 1.39 3.73
N GLY A 62 12.44 0.07 3.51
CA GLY A 62 11.83 -0.89 4.40
C GLY A 62 11.41 -2.17 3.68
N SER A 63 10.79 -3.05 4.45
CA SER A 63 10.09 -4.25 3.98
C SER A 63 8.61 -3.94 4.12
N PHE A 64 7.88 -3.86 3.00
CA PHE A 64 6.52 -3.34 3.00
C PHE A 64 5.66 -3.87 1.84
N GLY A 65 4.36 -3.94 2.10
CA GLY A 65 3.32 -4.07 1.09
C GLY A 65 2.12 -3.23 1.51
N PHE A 66 1.46 -2.56 0.56
CA PHE A 66 0.30 -1.75 0.91
C PHE A 66 -0.74 -1.67 -0.21
N ILE A 67 -1.96 -1.37 0.21
CA ILE A 67 -3.10 -1.07 -0.66
C ILE A 67 -3.66 0.29 -0.24
N ILE A 68 -3.81 1.20 -1.20
CA ILE A 68 -4.57 2.44 -1.07
C ILE A 68 -5.84 2.28 -1.90
N PHE A 69 -6.99 2.52 -1.30
CA PHE A 69 -8.27 2.64 -1.99
C PHE A 69 -8.76 4.08 -1.87
N ASP A 70 -8.82 4.78 -3.00
CA ASP A 70 -9.41 6.10 -3.09
C ASP A 70 -10.86 5.98 -3.53
N ASN A 71 -11.78 6.19 -2.59
CA ASN A 71 -13.21 6.09 -2.86
C ASN A 71 -13.76 7.31 -3.63
N LYS A 72 -13.03 8.43 -3.72
CA LYS A 72 -13.46 9.59 -4.51
C LYS A 72 -13.34 9.31 -5.99
N ASP A 73 -12.19 8.75 -6.39
CA ASP A 73 -11.86 8.49 -7.78
C ASP A 73 -12.15 7.03 -8.20
N GLY A 74 -12.48 6.17 -7.21
CA GLY A 74 -12.73 4.74 -7.44
C GLY A 74 -11.47 3.98 -7.83
N THR A 75 -10.29 4.47 -7.42
CA THR A 75 -8.99 3.91 -7.81
C THR A 75 -8.38 3.10 -6.68
N VAL A 76 -7.74 1.99 -7.04
CA VAL A 76 -6.91 1.20 -6.13
C VAL A 76 -5.46 1.39 -6.57
N PHE A 77 -4.57 1.62 -5.61
CA PHE A 77 -3.13 1.68 -5.83
C PHE A 77 -2.45 0.67 -4.90
N VAL A 78 -1.69 -0.25 -5.46
CA VAL A 78 -1.04 -1.33 -4.72
C VAL A 78 0.45 -1.29 -5.01
N ALA A 79 1.28 -1.48 -3.99
CA ALA A 79 2.72 -1.60 -4.17
C ALA A 79 3.36 -2.55 -3.15
N SER A 80 4.50 -3.12 -3.55
CA SER A 80 5.36 -3.96 -2.72
C SER A 80 6.81 -3.51 -2.78
N ASP A 81 7.57 -3.78 -1.73
CA ASP A 81 9.02 -3.59 -1.71
C ASP A 81 9.73 -4.52 -2.71
N CYS A 82 10.97 -4.17 -3.07
CA CYS A 82 11.78 -4.93 -4.04
C CYS A 82 12.40 -6.22 -3.47
N ASN A 83 12.47 -6.36 -2.14
CA ASN A 83 13.07 -7.53 -1.50
C ASN A 83 12.08 -8.71 -1.49
N GLY A 84 10.77 -8.44 -1.51
CA GLY A 84 9.73 -9.46 -1.52
C GLY A 84 9.70 -10.28 -0.22
N GLU A 85 10.21 -9.69 0.87
CA GLU A 85 10.31 -10.35 2.18
C GLU A 85 8.95 -10.49 2.85
N ILE A 86 8.02 -9.60 2.55
CA ILE A 86 6.64 -9.72 2.99
C ILE A 86 5.94 -10.73 2.10
N GLY A 87 5.31 -11.73 2.72
CA GLY A 87 4.44 -12.68 2.04
C GLY A 87 3.17 -12.00 1.54
N PHE A 88 3.26 -11.10 0.57
CA PHE A 88 2.14 -10.33 0.04
C PHE A 88 1.50 -11.08 -1.13
N PHE A 89 0.25 -11.49 -0.97
CA PHE A 89 -0.49 -12.29 -1.94
C PHE A 89 -1.73 -11.54 -2.42
N TRP A 90 -2.15 -11.85 -3.65
CA TRP A 90 -3.40 -11.37 -4.22
C TRP A 90 -4.18 -12.52 -4.86
N GLY A 91 -5.49 -12.37 -5.00
CA GLY A 91 -6.36 -13.37 -5.60
C GLY A 91 -7.75 -12.83 -5.93
N ILE A 92 -8.54 -13.66 -6.61
CA ILE A 92 -9.93 -13.37 -6.95
C ILE A 92 -10.83 -14.34 -6.19
N ALA A 93 -11.73 -13.80 -5.37
CA ALA A 93 -12.73 -14.56 -4.62
C ALA A 93 -13.87 -15.04 -5.52
N ALA A 94 -14.70 -15.95 -5.01
CA ALA A 94 -15.79 -16.57 -5.78
C ALA A 94 -16.88 -15.57 -6.24
N ASP A 95 -17.01 -14.44 -5.56
CA ASP A 95 -17.91 -13.33 -5.90
C ASP A 95 -17.32 -12.34 -6.93
N GLY A 96 -16.07 -12.56 -7.36
CA GLY A 96 -15.35 -11.68 -8.28
C GLY A 96 -14.56 -10.57 -7.60
N SER A 97 -14.57 -10.48 -6.26
CA SER A 97 -13.81 -9.47 -5.52
C SER A 97 -12.29 -9.75 -5.58
N VAL A 98 -11.48 -8.70 -5.65
CA VAL A 98 -10.02 -8.79 -5.51
C VAL A 98 -9.65 -8.81 -4.03
N VAL A 99 -8.83 -9.78 -3.62
CA VAL A 99 -8.40 -9.96 -2.22
C VAL A 99 -6.89 -9.83 -2.14
N PHE A 100 -6.40 -9.08 -1.16
CA PHE A 100 -4.99 -9.00 -0.78
C PHE A 100 -4.79 -9.52 0.63
N SER A 101 -3.69 -10.21 0.90
CA SER A 101 -3.38 -10.79 2.21
C SER A 101 -1.89 -10.99 2.38
N ASP A 102 -1.38 -10.76 3.59
CA ASP A 102 -0.03 -11.19 4.00
C ASP A 102 0.00 -12.67 4.49
N ASN A 103 -1.17 -13.29 4.61
CA ASN A 103 -1.36 -14.67 5.03
C ASN A 103 -1.80 -15.56 3.86
N LYS A 104 -0.94 -16.52 3.51
CA LYS A 104 -1.14 -17.49 2.42
C LYS A 104 -2.28 -18.47 2.69
N GLU A 105 -2.55 -18.83 3.94
CA GLU A 105 -3.64 -19.76 4.26
C GLU A 105 -5.00 -19.08 4.08
N LEU A 106 -5.11 -17.85 4.57
CA LEU A 106 -6.33 -17.04 4.42
C LEU A 106 -6.68 -16.80 2.94
N ILE A 107 -5.68 -16.51 2.09
CA ILE A 107 -5.94 -16.29 0.67
C ILE A 107 -6.34 -17.58 -0.07
N LYS A 108 -5.78 -18.73 0.33
CA LYS A 108 -6.18 -20.04 -0.22
C LYS A 108 -7.61 -20.38 0.15
N GLU A 109 -8.03 -20.12 1.38
CA GLU A 109 -9.40 -20.37 1.82
C GLU A 109 -10.40 -19.45 1.09
N SER A 110 -10.00 -18.19 0.87
CA SER A 110 -10.87 -17.17 0.25
C SER A 110 -10.96 -17.29 -1.28
N CYS A 111 -9.84 -17.60 -1.95
CA CYS A 111 -9.71 -17.56 -3.41
C CYS A 111 -9.52 -18.96 -4.05
N ALA A 112 -9.49 -20.02 -3.24
CA ALA A 112 -9.22 -21.39 -3.66
C ALA A 112 -7.93 -21.54 -4.50
N LYS A 113 -8.05 -21.72 -5.82
CA LYS A 113 -6.91 -21.88 -6.74
C LYS A 113 -6.55 -20.58 -7.49
N SER A 114 -7.31 -19.50 -7.30
CA SER A 114 -7.18 -18.23 -8.02
C SER A 114 -6.40 -17.20 -7.20
N PHE A 115 -5.17 -17.53 -6.81
CA PHE A 115 -4.29 -16.60 -6.09
C PHE A 115 -2.82 -16.76 -6.50
N ALA A 116 -2.04 -15.71 -6.32
CA ALA A 116 -0.61 -15.69 -6.58
C ALA A 116 0.10 -14.73 -5.60
N PRO A 117 1.42 -14.90 -5.39
CA PRO A 117 2.22 -13.85 -4.80
C PRO A 117 2.09 -12.57 -5.63
N PHE A 118 1.96 -11.43 -4.96
CA PHE A 118 2.08 -10.14 -5.63
C PHE A 118 3.57 -9.93 -5.97
N PRO A 119 3.91 -9.50 -7.19
CA PRO A 119 5.30 -9.40 -7.61
C PRO A 119 6.05 -8.33 -6.80
N ALA A 120 7.29 -8.64 -6.41
CA ALA A 120 8.14 -7.73 -5.65
C ALA A 120 8.58 -6.52 -6.50
N GLY A 121 8.61 -5.33 -5.90
CA GLY A 121 9.04 -4.10 -6.54
C GLY A 121 8.09 -3.59 -7.64
N ILE A 122 6.87 -4.11 -7.69
CA ILE A 122 5.84 -3.71 -8.65
C ILE A 122 4.79 -2.86 -7.95
N TYR A 123 4.21 -1.92 -8.69
CA TYR A 123 3.00 -1.20 -8.31
C TYR A 123 1.97 -1.26 -9.44
N ILE A 124 0.69 -1.21 -9.07
CA ILE A 124 -0.48 -1.25 -9.98
C ILE A 124 -1.49 -0.19 -9.56
#